data_AF-A0AB39KPY1-F1
#
_entry.id   AF-A0AB39KPY1-F1
#
_cell.length_a   1.000
_cell.length_b   1.000
_cell.length_c   1.000
_cell.angle_alpha   90.00
_cell.angle_beta   90.00
_cell.angle_gamma   90.00
#
_symmetry.space_group_name_H-M   'P 1'
#
loop_
_entity.id
_entity.type
_entity.pdbx_description
1 polymer ?
#
loop_
_entity_poly.entity_id
_entity_poly.type
_entity_poly.pdbx_seq_one_letter_code
_entity_poly.pdbx_strand_id
1 'polypeptide(L)'
;MIRALAAALLLSAAAPAALAACLMTPEDANFANRAIGAWSTTARQDLALSAGERPTIVLFDQTCAYTAGPAGPVSWNGVAHGGQVKLPDGQAIPARVASFAAPFDENRKAFFVMALPSIWQGAGVDSALGLEGLMQGVLIHEMTHTRQFYYVSPRLAELTAQYGLPDDLSDDSLQAAFAKDEAYVAAYEDELGALFQALNARNETQARAYARQALAKMRARRAQFFVGDNAKWAPLDDLFLTMEGLGQWAAFAWTTRGRGVDTGTAVRELRRGGRFWSQDEGLVLFLLIDRLVPDWQSRAFDPVKPALAEELLGLAAEG
;
A
#
# COMPACT_ATOMS: atom_id res chain seq x y z
N MET A 1 28.83 -18.14 -75.44
CA MET A 1 29.45 -18.84 -74.30
C MET A 1 29.08 -18.09 -73.03
N ILE A 2 28.38 -18.80 -72.14
CA ILE A 2 27.80 -18.34 -70.89
C ILE A 2 28.88 -18.35 -69.79
N ARG A 3 29.05 -17.27 -69.03
CA ARG A 3 29.54 -17.32 -67.64
C ARG A 3 28.84 -16.26 -66.80
N ALA A 4 27.84 -16.72 -66.05
CA ALA A 4 27.24 -16.01 -64.92
C ALA A 4 28.18 -16.09 -63.71
N LEU A 5 28.45 -14.96 -63.05
CA LEU A 5 29.00 -14.93 -61.70
C LEU A 5 27.84 -14.74 -60.73
N ALA A 6 27.52 -15.79 -59.98
CA ALA A 6 26.61 -15.73 -58.84
C ALA A 6 27.42 -15.30 -57.61
N ALA A 7 27.12 -14.12 -57.06
CA ALA A 7 27.58 -13.71 -55.74
C ALA A 7 26.64 -14.33 -54.70
N ALA A 8 27.14 -15.26 -53.91
CA ALA A 8 26.42 -15.86 -52.80
C ALA A 8 26.34 -14.85 -51.65
N LEU A 9 25.14 -14.31 -51.39
CA LEU A 9 24.82 -13.68 -50.11
C LEU A 9 24.75 -14.80 -49.05
N LEU A 10 25.75 -14.85 -48.17
CA LEU A 10 25.65 -15.56 -46.90
C LEU A 10 24.73 -14.73 -45.98
N LEU A 11 23.43 -15.00 -46.01
CA LEU A 11 22.55 -14.61 -44.91
C LEU A 11 22.98 -15.41 -43.68
N SER A 12 23.75 -14.77 -42.79
CA SER A 12 23.90 -15.24 -41.42
C SER A 12 22.56 -15.08 -40.73
N ALA A 13 21.74 -16.13 -40.76
CA ALA A 13 20.57 -16.23 -39.90
C ALA A 13 21.08 -16.26 -38.45
N ALA A 14 21.02 -15.11 -37.78
CA ALA A 14 21.12 -15.08 -36.33
C ALA A 14 20.01 -15.99 -35.82
N ALA A 15 20.38 -17.08 -35.15
CA ALA A 15 19.44 -17.91 -34.44
C ALA A 15 18.61 -16.99 -33.53
N PRO A 16 17.27 -17.09 -33.52
CA PRO A 16 16.49 -16.36 -32.53
C PRO A 16 17.06 -16.79 -31.19
N ALA A 17 17.54 -15.82 -30.40
CA ALA A 17 17.88 -16.08 -29.01
C ALA A 17 16.68 -16.82 -28.43
N ALA A 18 16.88 -18.08 -28.03
CA ALA A 18 15.84 -18.84 -27.37
C ALA A 18 15.29 -17.92 -26.28
N LEU A 19 13.99 -17.61 -26.33
CA LEU A 19 13.33 -16.86 -25.26
C LEU A 19 13.82 -17.50 -23.97
N ALA A 20 14.63 -16.76 -23.21
CA ALA A 20 15.08 -17.25 -21.93
C ALA A 20 13.79 -17.65 -21.21
N ALA A 21 13.68 -18.91 -20.80
CA ALA A 21 12.54 -19.35 -20.02
C ALA A 21 12.42 -18.34 -18.87
N CYS A 22 11.25 -17.70 -18.72
CA CYS A 22 11.05 -16.71 -17.68
C CYS A 22 11.11 -17.42 -16.33
N LEU A 23 12.34 -17.50 -15.82
CA LEU A 23 12.70 -18.03 -14.52
C LEU A 23 13.24 -16.84 -13.74
N MET A 24 12.75 -16.66 -12.52
CA MET A 24 13.31 -15.63 -11.65
C MET A 24 14.79 -15.93 -11.41
N THR A 25 15.60 -14.88 -11.34
CA THR A 25 16.96 -15.01 -10.82
C THR A 25 16.90 -15.52 -9.36
N PRO A 26 17.95 -16.19 -8.85
CA PRO A 26 18.00 -16.57 -7.44
C PRO A 26 17.84 -15.38 -6.49
N GLU A 27 18.33 -14.20 -6.87
CA GLU A 27 18.23 -12.97 -6.09
C GLU A 27 16.79 -12.48 -6.00
N ASP A 28 16.08 -12.37 -7.13
CA ASP A 28 14.67 -11.98 -7.17
C ASP A 28 13.77 -12.98 -6.46
N ALA A 29 14.00 -14.28 -6.66
CA ALA A 29 13.25 -15.34 -5.99
C ALA A 29 13.45 -15.27 -4.47
N ASN A 30 14.68 -15.01 -4.02
CA ASN A 30 14.99 -14.84 -2.60
C ASN A 30 14.33 -13.60 -2.01
N PHE A 31 14.37 -12.46 -2.71
CA PHE A 31 13.66 -11.25 -2.31
C PHE A 31 12.16 -11.51 -2.18
N ALA A 32 11.53 -12.07 -3.23
CA ALA A 32 10.10 -12.32 -3.29
C ALA A 32 9.63 -13.25 -2.14
N ASN A 33 10.34 -14.36 -1.93
CA ASN A 33 10.02 -15.31 -0.86
C ASN A 33 10.18 -14.68 0.53
N ARG A 34 11.23 -13.88 0.76
CA ARG A 34 11.42 -13.16 2.03
C ARG A 34 10.30 -12.14 2.26
N ALA A 35 9.95 -11.35 1.26
CA ALA A 35 8.93 -10.31 1.39
C ALA A 35 7.52 -10.90 1.63
N ILE A 36 7.17 -11.99 0.94
CA ILE A 36 5.91 -12.73 1.19
C ILE A 36 5.91 -13.36 2.59
N GLY A 37 7.06 -13.89 3.02
CA GLY A 37 7.24 -14.41 4.37
C GLY A 37 7.07 -13.32 5.44
N ALA A 38 7.65 -12.14 5.21
CA ALA A 38 7.51 -10.96 6.06
C ALA A 38 6.06 -10.53 6.21
N TRP A 39 5.33 -10.38 5.09
CA TRP A 39 3.90 -10.13 5.11
C TRP A 39 3.14 -11.19 5.91
N SER A 40 3.45 -12.47 5.70
CA SER A 40 2.75 -13.57 6.39
C SER A 40 3.01 -13.55 7.91
N THR A 41 4.18 -13.09 8.33
CA THR A 41 4.52 -12.87 9.74
C THR A 41 3.74 -11.67 10.29
N THR A 42 3.82 -10.50 9.65
CA THR A 42 3.11 -9.28 10.08
C THR A 42 1.60 -9.47 10.13
N ALA A 43 1.00 -10.08 9.11
CA ALA A 43 -0.43 -10.36 9.08
C ALA A 43 -0.89 -11.17 10.30
N ARG A 44 -0.13 -12.20 10.71
CA ARG A 44 -0.52 -13.07 11.82
C ARG A 44 -0.13 -12.53 13.19
N GLN A 45 1.09 -12.00 13.32
CA GLN A 45 1.66 -11.62 14.61
C GLN A 45 1.31 -10.18 15.01
N ASP A 46 1.28 -9.27 14.04
CA ASP A 46 1.10 -7.84 14.32
C ASP A 46 -0.35 -7.39 14.06
N LEU A 47 -0.99 -7.89 12.99
CA LEU A 47 -2.38 -7.56 12.63
C LEU A 47 -3.41 -8.58 13.16
N ALA A 48 -2.97 -9.64 13.83
CA ALA A 48 -3.83 -10.70 14.38
C ALA A 48 -4.83 -11.32 13.37
N LEU A 49 -4.48 -11.31 12.07
CA LEU A 49 -5.33 -11.85 11.02
C LEU A 49 -5.31 -13.37 11.03
N SER A 50 -6.47 -13.96 10.80
CA SER A 50 -6.58 -15.41 10.60
C SER A 50 -5.79 -15.84 9.36
N ALA A 51 -5.30 -17.08 9.40
CA ALA A 51 -4.73 -17.67 8.21
C ALA A 51 -5.82 -17.77 7.13
N GLY A 52 -5.56 -17.14 5.98
CA GLY A 52 -6.43 -17.21 4.81
C GLY A 52 -5.60 -17.32 3.56
N GLU A 53 -6.27 -17.57 2.44
CA GLU A 53 -5.61 -17.57 1.14
C GLU A 53 -4.88 -16.24 0.89
N ARG A 54 -3.77 -16.32 0.17
CA ARG A 54 -3.04 -15.14 -0.29
C ARG A 54 -3.77 -14.57 -1.51
N PRO A 55 -3.61 -13.28 -1.86
CA PRO A 55 -3.99 -12.81 -3.18
C PRO A 55 -3.17 -13.54 -4.27
N THR A 56 -3.62 -13.43 -5.51
CA THR A 56 -2.72 -13.73 -6.64
C THR A 56 -1.62 -12.68 -6.67
N ILE A 57 -0.36 -13.09 -6.74
CA ILE A 57 0.78 -12.17 -6.74
C ILE A 57 1.39 -12.14 -8.13
N VAL A 58 1.56 -10.95 -8.68
CA VAL A 58 2.25 -10.69 -9.95
C VAL A 58 3.50 -9.87 -9.67
N LEU A 59 4.67 -10.49 -9.83
CA LEU A 59 5.94 -9.78 -9.82
C LEU A 59 6.48 -9.67 -11.24
N PHE A 60 7.24 -8.64 -11.58
CA PHE A 60 7.77 -8.51 -12.94
C PHE A 60 9.10 -7.76 -12.99
N ASP A 61 9.93 -8.11 -13.96
CA ASP A 61 11.12 -7.36 -14.35
C ASP A 61 10.92 -6.71 -15.73
N GLN A 62 12.01 -6.31 -16.40
CA GLN A 62 11.93 -5.63 -17.70
C GLN A 62 11.40 -6.53 -18.83
N THR A 63 11.44 -7.85 -18.67
CA THR A 63 11.20 -8.83 -19.74
C THR A 63 10.21 -9.94 -19.37
N CYS A 64 10.05 -10.23 -18.08
CA CYS A 64 9.26 -11.35 -17.57
C CYS A 64 8.30 -10.90 -16.47
N ALA A 65 7.09 -11.46 -16.51
CA ALA A 65 6.12 -11.42 -15.42
C ALA A 65 6.01 -12.80 -14.79
N TYR A 66 5.85 -12.83 -13.49
CA TYR A 66 5.82 -14.03 -12.66
C TYR A 66 4.59 -14.01 -11.77
N THR A 67 3.77 -15.04 -11.91
CA THR A 67 2.51 -15.15 -11.15
C THR A 67 2.61 -16.28 -10.13
N ALA A 68 2.22 -15.99 -8.89
CA ALA A 68 1.99 -16.99 -7.85
C ALA A 68 0.52 -17.01 -7.44
N GLY A 69 -0.05 -18.21 -7.35
CA GLY A 69 -1.45 -18.42 -7.00
C GLY A 69 -1.77 -18.25 -5.50
N PRO A 70 -3.07 -18.19 -5.16
CA PRO A 70 -3.55 -17.88 -3.81
C PRO A 70 -3.37 -19.02 -2.79
N ALA A 71 -3.31 -20.27 -3.26
CA ALA A 71 -3.30 -21.47 -2.42
C ALA A 71 -1.94 -22.17 -2.38
N GLY A 72 -1.66 -22.86 -1.28
CA GLY A 72 -0.49 -23.74 -1.12
C GLY A 72 0.85 -23.00 -1.01
N PRO A 73 1.98 -23.71 -1.17
CA PRO A 73 3.30 -23.10 -1.24
C PRO A 73 3.42 -22.09 -2.38
N VAL A 74 4.31 -21.11 -2.25
CA VAL A 74 4.60 -20.16 -3.33
C VAL A 74 5.28 -20.91 -4.47
N SER A 75 4.66 -20.89 -5.66
CA SER A 75 5.21 -21.43 -6.90
C SER A 75 5.00 -20.39 -8.00
N TRP A 76 6.08 -20.07 -8.72
CA TRP A 76 6.11 -19.00 -9.71
C TRP A 76 5.93 -19.56 -11.11
N ASN A 77 4.95 -19.03 -11.84
CA ASN A 77 4.79 -19.24 -13.28
C ASN A 77 5.26 -17.99 -14.03
N GLY A 78 6.34 -18.10 -14.79
CA GLY A 78 6.91 -16.97 -15.53
C GLY A 78 6.49 -16.95 -17.01
N VAL A 79 6.17 -15.76 -17.51
CA VAL A 79 5.78 -15.51 -18.90
C VAL A 79 6.48 -14.26 -19.41
N ALA A 80 7.05 -14.34 -20.61
CA ALA A 80 7.71 -13.20 -21.25
C ALA A 80 6.70 -12.13 -21.67
N HIS A 81 7.10 -10.87 -21.58
CA HIS A 81 6.30 -9.74 -22.05
C HIS A 81 7.10 -8.74 -22.89
N GLY A 82 6.44 -8.13 -23.87
CA GLY A 82 6.99 -7.04 -24.69
C GLY A 82 6.93 -5.67 -24.02
N GLY A 83 7.24 -5.58 -22.73
CA GLY A 83 7.15 -4.35 -21.91
C GLY A 83 5.77 -4.03 -21.34
N GLN A 84 4.79 -4.93 -21.51
CA GLN A 84 3.43 -4.81 -20.94
C GLN A 84 3.10 -6.05 -20.10
N VAL A 85 2.87 -5.85 -18.82
CA VAL A 85 2.55 -6.91 -17.85
C VAL A 85 1.05 -7.12 -17.83
N LYS A 86 0.59 -8.33 -18.17
CA LYS A 86 -0.82 -8.69 -18.08
C LYS A 86 -1.23 -8.91 -16.63
N LEU A 87 -2.36 -8.35 -16.27
CA LEU A 87 -2.94 -8.44 -14.93
C LEU A 87 -4.03 -9.51 -14.86
N PRO A 88 -4.35 -10.00 -13.65
CA PRO A 88 -5.36 -11.03 -13.47
C PRO A 88 -6.80 -10.62 -13.83
N ASP A 89 -7.10 -9.33 -13.83
CA ASP A 89 -8.37 -8.73 -14.27
C ASP A 89 -8.46 -8.56 -15.80
N GLY A 90 -7.43 -8.97 -16.55
CA GLY A 90 -7.36 -8.84 -18.00
C GLY A 90 -6.77 -7.51 -18.49
N GLN A 91 -6.52 -6.55 -17.61
CA GLN A 91 -5.83 -5.32 -17.95
C GLN A 91 -4.33 -5.55 -18.18
N ALA A 92 -3.62 -4.51 -18.60
CA ALA A 92 -2.17 -4.54 -18.72
C ALA A 92 -1.55 -3.22 -18.27
N ILE A 93 -0.36 -3.30 -17.67
CA ILE A 93 0.42 -2.14 -17.22
C ILE A 93 1.80 -2.12 -17.88
N PRO A 94 2.39 -0.94 -18.10
CA PRO A 94 3.77 -0.86 -18.54
C PRO A 94 4.73 -1.44 -17.48
N ALA A 95 5.77 -2.15 -17.92
CA ALA A 95 6.81 -2.70 -17.06
C ALA A 95 7.76 -1.58 -16.53
N ARG A 96 7.26 -0.79 -15.58
CA ARG A 96 7.96 0.29 -14.88
C ARG A 96 7.74 0.16 -13.36
N VAL A 97 8.34 1.04 -12.57
CA VAL A 97 8.09 1.07 -11.11
C VAL A 97 6.58 1.14 -10.86
N ALA A 98 6.06 0.09 -10.24
CA ALA A 98 4.68 -0.04 -9.82
C ALA A 98 4.62 -0.96 -8.62
N SER A 99 3.71 -0.66 -7.70
CA SER A 99 3.29 -1.52 -6.61
C SER A 99 1.86 -1.14 -6.27
N PHE A 100 0.94 -2.10 -6.29
CA PHE A 100 -0.45 -1.88 -5.88
C PHE A 100 -1.16 -3.19 -5.59
N ALA A 101 -2.19 -3.12 -4.78
CA ALA A 101 -3.22 -4.16 -4.67
C ALA A 101 -4.52 -3.71 -5.33
N ALA A 102 -5.25 -4.66 -5.92
CA ALA A 102 -6.55 -4.41 -6.54
C ALA A 102 -7.51 -5.59 -6.36
N PRO A 103 -8.82 -5.34 -6.30
CA PRO A 103 -9.82 -6.40 -6.36
C PRO A 103 -9.93 -7.00 -7.78
N PHE A 104 -10.23 -8.29 -7.87
CA PHE A 104 -10.52 -9.01 -9.12
C PHE A 104 -11.91 -8.68 -9.67
N ASP A 105 -12.89 -8.66 -8.76
CA ASP A 105 -14.32 -8.58 -9.00
C ASP A 105 -15.03 -8.18 -7.70
N GLU A 106 -16.35 -8.08 -7.73
CA GLU A 106 -17.17 -7.82 -6.54
C GLU A 106 -17.08 -8.93 -5.47
N ASN A 107 -16.48 -10.10 -5.78
CA ASN A 107 -16.43 -11.26 -4.90
C ASN A 107 -15.24 -11.26 -3.93
N ARG A 108 -14.69 -10.09 -3.61
CA ARG A 108 -13.66 -9.89 -2.56
C ARG A 108 -12.33 -10.61 -2.83
N LYS A 109 -12.11 -11.12 -4.03
CA LYS A 109 -10.81 -11.64 -4.45
C LYS A 109 -9.90 -10.48 -4.79
N ALA A 110 -8.61 -10.61 -4.49
CA ALA A 110 -7.63 -9.58 -4.74
C ALA A 110 -6.39 -10.13 -5.44
N PHE A 111 -5.72 -9.25 -6.18
CA PHE A 111 -4.36 -9.48 -6.65
C PHE A 111 -3.44 -8.36 -6.20
N PHE A 112 -2.16 -8.69 -6.07
CA PHE A 112 -1.09 -7.77 -5.75
C PHE A 112 -0.09 -7.76 -6.90
N VAL A 113 0.40 -6.59 -7.27
CA VAL A 113 1.32 -6.38 -8.37
C VAL A 113 2.51 -5.57 -7.88
N MET A 114 3.74 -5.98 -8.21
CA MET A 114 4.93 -5.18 -7.91
C MET A 114 6.08 -5.45 -8.88
N ALA A 115 6.78 -4.39 -9.28
CA ALA A 115 8.03 -4.51 -10.02
C ALA A 115 9.16 -5.06 -9.14
N LEU A 116 10.00 -5.93 -9.68
CA LEU A 116 11.16 -6.52 -9.01
C LEU A 116 12.30 -5.50 -8.79
N PRO A 117 13.24 -5.76 -7.85
CA PRO A 117 14.27 -4.79 -7.45
C PRO A 117 15.06 -4.15 -8.59
N SER A 118 15.34 -4.91 -9.65
CA SER A 118 16.07 -4.41 -10.83
C SER A 118 15.41 -3.19 -11.51
N ILE A 119 14.06 -3.16 -11.56
CA ILE A 119 13.33 -2.01 -12.11
C ILE A 119 13.44 -0.79 -11.20
N TRP A 120 13.34 -0.97 -9.89
CA TRP A 120 13.40 0.11 -8.90
C TRP A 120 14.80 0.73 -8.86
N GLN A 121 15.83 -0.12 -8.89
CA GLN A 121 17.21 0.31 -8.98
C GLN A 121 17.47 1.09 -10.28
N GLY A 122 16.97 0.60 -11.42
CA GLY A 122 17.09 1.29 -12.70
C GLY A 122 16.39 2.65 -12.74
N ALA A 123 15.37 2.85 -11.90
CA ALA A 123 14.68 4.13 -11.73
C ALA A 123 15.35 5.06 -10.70
N GLY A 124 16.46 4.65 -10.08
CA GLY A 124 17.19 5.46 -9.10
C GLY A 124 16.48 5.61 -7.76
N VAL A 125 15.63 4.65 -7.37
CA VAL A 125 14.98 4.66 -6.05
C VAL A 125 16.00 4.34 -4.95
N ASP A 126 16.05 5.18 -3.93
CA ASP A 126 16.95 5.06 -2.78
C ASP A 126 16.19 5.28 -1.45
N SER A 127 16.70 4.70 -0.36
CA SER A 127 16.17 4.85 1.00
C SER A 127 17.23 4.46 2.03
N ALA A 128 17.20 5.11 3.20
CA ALA A 128 18.05 4.72 4.32
C ALA A 128 17.76 3.30 4.86
N LEU A 129 16.62 2.70 4.48
CA LEU A 129 16.29 1.30 4.77
C LEU A 129 17.03 0.29 3.87
N GLY A 130 17.73 0.78 2.84
CA GLY A 130 18.15 0.02 1.67
C GLY A 130 16.98 -0.32 0.75
N LEU A 131 17.26 -0.59 -0.53
CA LEU A 131 16.23 -0.84 -1.54
C LEU A 131 15.29 -2.00 -1.18
N GLU A 132 15.83 -3.18 -0.86
CA GLU A 132 14.99 -4.32 -0.47
C GLU A 132 14.16 -4.01 0.78
N GLY A 133 14.72 -3.22 1.70
CA GLY A 133 14.05 -2.81 2.92
C GLY A 133 12.81 -1.96 2.67
N LEU A 134 12.97 -0.95 1.82
CA LEU A 134 11.88 -0.12 1.34
C LEU A 134 10.83 -0.97 0.62
N MET A 135 11.25 -1.82 -0.31
CA MET A 135 10.34 -2.63 -1.11
C MET A 135 9.58 -3.66 -0.27
N GLN A 136 10.19 -4.23 0.77
CA GLN A 136 9.46 -5.08 1.72
C GLN A 136 8.36 -4.30 2.44
N GLY A 137 8.65 -3.08 2.91
CA GLY A 137 7.66 -2.19 3.52
C GLY A 137 6.51 -1.89 2.56
N VAL A 138 6.82 -1.52 1.32
CA VAL A 138 5.81 -1.26 0.28
C VAL A 138 4.98 -2.52 -0.01
N LEU A 139 5.59 -3.69 -0.17
CA LEU A 139 4.85 -4.93 -0.38
C LEU A 139 3.89 -5.22 0.78
N ILE A 140 4.34 -5.06 2.03
CA ILE A 140 3.52 -5.29 3.22
C ILE A 140 2.35 -4.32 3.28
N HIS A 141 2.61 -3.04 2.97
CA HIS A 141 1.57 -2.01 2.86
C HIS A 141 0.49 -2.43 1.85
N GLU A 142 0.87 -2.72 0.61
CA GLU A 142 -0.09 -3.10 -0.43
C GLU A 142 -0.83 -4.41 -0.13
N MET A 143 -0.10 -5.41 0.38
CA MET A 143 -0.71 -6.68 0.77
C MET A 143 -1.73 -6.50 1.92
N THR A 144 -1.61 -5.45 2.73
CA THR A 144 -2.58 -5.10 3.77
C THR A 144 -3.93 -4.72 3.16
N HIS A 145 -3.95 -3.97 2.05
CA HIS A 145 -5.20 -3.63 1.36
C HIS A 145 -5.97 -4.87 0.87
N THR A 146 -5.27 -5.94 0.51
CA THR A 146 -5.94 -7.20 0.13
C THR A 146 -6.77 -7.82 1.26
N ARG A 147 -6.47 -7.44 2.51
CA ARG A 147 -7.22 -7.84 3.71
C ARG A 147 -8.29 -6.84 4.11
N GLN A 148 -8.40 -5.70 3.42
CA GLN A 148 -9.38 -4.65 3.67
C GLN A 148 -10.50 -4.62 2.63
N PHE A 149 -10.25 -5.13 1.42
CA PHE A 149 -11.24 -5.08 0.31
C PHE A 149 -12.61 -5.70 0.63
N TYR A 150 -12.71 -6.59 1.61
CA TYR A 150 -14.02 -7.13 2.02
C TYR A 150 -14.97 -6.06 2.59
N TYR A 151 -14.46 -4.97 3.14
CA TYR A 151 -15.25 -3.84 3.63
C TYR A 151 -15.02 -2.55 2.84
N VAL A 152 -13.82 -2.33 2.31
CA VAL A 152 -13.50 -1.13 1.51
C VAL A 152 -14.32 -1.10 0.22
N SER A 153 -14.30 -2.19 -0.56
CA SER A 153 -14.98 -2.24 -1.86
C SER A 153 -16.49 -2.00 -1.76
N PRO A 154 -17.25 -2.70 -0.87
CA PRO A 154 -18.68 -2.40 -0.74
C PRO A 154 -18.92 -0.99 -0.19
N ARG A 155 -18.08 -0.49 0.72
CA ARG A 155 -18.22 0.87 1.24
C ARG A 155 -18.00 1.94 0.15
N LEU A 156 -17.00 1.77 -0.70
CA LEU A 156 -16.79 2.65 -1.85
C LEU A 156 -17.97 2.58 -2.82
N ALA A 157 -18.50 1.38 -3.12
CA ALA A 157 -19.67 1.25 -3.99
C ALA A 157 -20.90 1.99 -3.44
N GLU A 158 -21.17 1.88 -2.13
CA GLU A 158 -22.22 2.65 -1.46
C GLU A 158 -22.01 4.16 -1.60
N LEU A 159 -20.79 4.63 -1.35
CA LEU A 159 -20.46 6.05 -1.44
C LEU A 159 -20.51 6.58 -2.87
N THR A 160 -20.11 5.76 -3.86
CA THR A 160 -20.25 6.07 -5.27
C THR A 160 -21.71 6.21 -5.66
N ALA A 161 -22.57 5.29 -5.23
CA ALA A 161 -24.01 5.39 -5.48
C ALA A 161 -24.64 6.61 -4.79
N GLN A 162 -24.16 6.97 -3.59
CA GLN A 162 -24.68 8.11 -2.83
C GLN A 162 -24.24 9.47 -3.39
N TYR A 163 -22.98 9.60 -3.80
CA TYR A 163 -22.36 10.89 -4.12
C TYR A 163 -21.98 11.06 -5.61
N GLY A 164 -22.16 10.03 -6.44
CA GLY A 164 -21.73 10.07 -7.84
C GLY A 164 -20.21 10.23 -7.96
N LEU A 165 -19.46 9.42 -7.19
CA LEU A 165 -18.00 9.50 -7.18
C LEU A 165 -17.42 9.11 -8.56
N PRO A 166 -16.33 9.75 -8.99
CA PRO A 166 -15.72 9.45 -10.28
C PRO A 166 -14.96 8.12 -10.25
N ASP A 167 -14.80 7.49 -11.41
CA ASP A 167 -14.12 6.20 -11.55
C ASP A 167 -12.61 6.27 -11.20
N ASP A 168 -12.00 7.45 -11.31
CA ASP A 168 -10.58 7.69 -11.02
C ASP A 168 -10.32 8.16 -9.57
N LEU A 169 -11.31 8.04 -8.68
CA LEU A 169 -11.14 8.36 -7.27
C LEU A 169 -10.04 7.51 -6.61
N SER A 170 -9.14 8.19 -5.91
CA SER A 170 -8.09 7.61 -5.07
C SER A 170 -8.03 8.30 -3.70
N ASP A 171 -7.23 7.76 -2.79
CA ASP A 171 -6.93 8.37 -1.50
C ASP A 171 -6.28 9.77 -1.65
N ASP A 172 -5.45 9.96 -2.68
CA ASP A 172 -4.87 11.25 -3.06
C ASP A 172 -5.89 12.28 -3.57
N SER A 173 -7.10 11.85 -3.94
CA SER A 173 -8.11 12.77 -4.52
C SER A 173 -8.57 13.84 -3.54
N LEU A 174 -8.59 13.53 -2.24
CA LEU A 174 -8.91 14.49 -1.19
C LEU A 174 -7.79 15.55 -1.08
N GLN A 175 -6.52 15.10 -1.08
CA GLN A 175 -5.38 16.01 -1.12
C GLN A 175 -5.43 16.89 -2.38
N ALA A 176 -5.71 16.32 -3.56
CA ALA A 176 -5.83 17.08 -4.80
C ALA A 176 -6.94 18.13 -4.74
N ALA A 177 -8.06 17.83 -4.07
CA ALA A 177 -9.17 18.75 -3.90
C ALA A 177 -8.84 19.95 -3.00
N PHE A 178 -8.00 19.76 -1.97
CA PHE A 178 -7.75 20.76 -0.93
C PHE A 178 -6.32 21.32 -0.84
N ALA A 179 -5.35 20.78 -1.58
CA ALA A 179 -3.94 21.20 -1.50
C ALA A 179 -3.68 22.68 -1.83
N LYS A 180 -4.63 23.36 -2.47
CA LYS A 180 -4.57 24.80 -2.80
C LYS A 180 -5.39 25.67 -1.85
N ASP A 181 -6.12 25.08 -0.91
CA ASP A 181 -6.84 25.80 0.13
C ASP A 181 -5.94 25.92 1.36
N GLU A 182 -5.35 27.11 1.54
CA GLU A 182 -4.42 27.39 2.64
C GLU A 182 -5.05 27.17 4.02
N ALA A 183 -6.36 27.44 4.17
CA ALA A 183 -7.05 27.24 5.44
C ALA A 183 -7.24 25.75 5.74
N TYR A 184 -7.53 24.94 4.71
CA TYR A 184 -7.58 23.50 4.84
C TYR A 184 -6.22 22.93 5.23
N VAL A 185 -5.18 23.32 4.49
CA VAL A 185 -3.81 22.86 4.73
C VAL A 185 -3.37 23.19 6.16
N ALA A 186 -3.62 24.41 6.62
CA ALA A 186 -3.30 24.80 8.00
C ALA A 186 -4.07 23.97 9.05
N ALA A 187 -5.35 23.65 8.81
CA ALA A 187 -6.13 22.81 9.71
C ALA A 187 -5.62 21.35 9.72
N TYR A 188 -5.26 20.80 8.57
CA TYR A 188 -4.64 19.49 8.43
C TYR A 188 -3.28 19.42 9.16
N GLU A 189 -2.41 20.41 8.96
CA GLU A 189 -1.10 20.45 9.62
C GLU A 189 -1.21 20.60 11.14
N ASP A 190 -2.18 21.38 11.64
CA ASP A 190 -2.47 21.54 13.07
C ASP A 190 -3.00 20.24 13.71
N GLU A 191 -3.85 19.50 12.99
CA GLU A 191 -4.32 18.17 13.36
C GLU A 191 -3.18 17.15 13.42
N LEU A 192 -2.37 17.07 12.36
CA LEU A 192 -1.20 16.19 12.30
C LEU A 192 -0.19 16.52 13.40
N GLY A 193 0.03 17.81 13.68
CA GLY A 193 0.86 18.27 14.79
C GLY A 193 0.35 17.78 16.15
N ALA A 194 -0.96 17.82 16.37
CA ALA A 194 -1.58 17.30 17.60
C ALA A 194 -1.48 15.77 17.71
N LEU A 195 -1.61 15.03 16.61
CA LEU A 195 -1.36 13.57 16.59
C LEU A 195 0.08 13.25 16.98
N PHE A 196 1.07 13.97 16.43
CA PHE A 196 2.47 13.81 16.84
C PHE A 196 2.71 14.18 18.30
N GLN A 197 2.05 15.22 18.81
CA GLN A 197 2.14 15.60 20.21
C GLN A 197 1.61 14.48 21.12
N ALA A 198 0.49 13.85 20.75
CA ALA A 198 -0.06 12.71 21.46
C ALA A 198 0.88 11.50 21.40
N LEU A 199 1.39 11.16 20.21
CA LEU A 199 2.31 10.05 20.01
C LEU A 199 3.60 10.20 20.83
N ASN A 200 4.11 11.42 20.98
CA ASN A 200 5.35 11.72 21.71
C ASN A 200 5.13 12.06 23.20
N ALA A 201 3.90 11.98 23.71
CA ALA A 201 3.59 12.30 25.10
C ALA A 201 4.34 11.38 26.07
N ARG A 202 4.77 11.92 27.22
CA ARG A 202 5.65 11.21 28.17
C ARG A 202 4.99 10.03 28.88
N ASN A 203 3.68 10.10 29.07
CA ASN A 203 2.89 9.08 29.75
C ASN A 203 1.53 8.95 29.09
N GLU A 204 0.82 7.88 29.44
CA GLU A 204 -0.47 7.54 28.85
C GLU A 204 -1.55 8.61 29.11
N THR A 205 -1.64 9.15 30.33
CA THR A 205 -2.61 10.21 30.65
C THR A 205 -2.44 11.44 29.75
N GLN A 206 -1.20 11.87 29.53
CA GLN A 206 -0.91 12.98 28.60
C GLN A 206 -1.20 12.59 27.15
N ALA A 207 -0.86 11.35 26.75
CA ALA A 207 -1.13 10.87 25.41
C ALA A 207 -2.64 10.87 25.10
N ARG A 208 -3.48 10.37 26.01
CA ARG A 208 -4.95 10.38 25.89
C ARG A 208 -5.51 11.79 25.86
N ALA A 209 -5.00 12.69 26.70
CA ALA A 209 -5.40 14.10 26.70
C ALA A 209 -5.08 14.80 25.37
N TYR A 210 -3.92 14.53 24.77
CA TYR A 210 -3.57 15.05 23.46
C TYR A 210 -4.31 14.32 22.32
N ALA A 211 -4.59 13.03 22.45
CA ALA A 211 -5.43 12.29 21.51
C ALA A 211 -6.85 12.89 21.43
N ARG A 212 -7.43 13.30 22.56
CA ARG A 212 -8.69 14.09 22.58
C ARG A 212 -8.58 15.40 21.81
N GLN A 213 -7.46 16.10 21.92
CA GLN A 213 -7.24 17.36 21.18
C GLN A 213 -7.11 17.10 19.68
N ALA A 214 -6.36 16.07 19.29
CA ALA A 214 -6.24 15.65 17.90
C ALA A 214 -7.60 15.25 17.31
N LEU A 215 -8.38 14.42 18.01
CA LEU A 215 -9.73 14.04 17.58
C LEU A 215 -10.67 15.25 17.45
N ALA A 216 -10.56 16.23 18.36
CA ALA A 216 -11.34 17.46 18.28
C ALA A 216 -10.95 18.28 17.04
N LYS A 217 -9.65 18.36 16.71
CA LYS A 217 -9.16 19.03 15.49
C LYS A 217 -9.63 18.32 14.22
N MET A 218 -9.54 16.99 14.16
CA MET A 218 -10.09 16.16 13.08
C MET A 218 -11.56 16.48 12.83
N ARG A 219 -12.38 16.42 13.88
CA ARG A 219 -13.82 16.72 13.78
C ARG A 219 -14.08 18.17 13.37
N ALA A 220 -13.29 19.11 13.88
CA ALA A 220 -13.41 20.52 13.52
C ALA A 220 -13.07 20.78 12.05
N ARG A 221 -11.95 20.20 11.54
CA ARG A 221 -11.58 20.25 10.11
C ARG A 221 -12.71 19.67 9.26
N ARG A 222 -13.16 18.45 9.56
CA ARG A 222 -14.26 17.81 8.82
C ARG A 222 -15.53 18.66 8.83
N ALA A 223 -15.93 19.19 9.99
CA ALA A 223 -17.13 20.02 10.11
C ALA A 223 -17.03 21.36 9.36
N GLN A 224 -15.83 21.91 9.22
CA GLN A 224 -15.59 23.16 8.51
C GLN A 224 -15.55 22.97 6.98
N PHE A 225 -14.87 21.93 6.50
CA PHE A 225 -14.55 21.79 5.08
C PHE A 225 -15.39 20.75 4.34
N PHE A 226 -15.93 19.74 5.01
CA PHE A 226 -16.72 18.67 4.41
C PHE A 226 -18.22 18.94 4.52
N VAL A 227 -18.63 20.06 3.93
CA VAL A 227 -20.02 20.55 3.91
C VAL A 227 -20.47 20.80 2.47
N GLY A 228 -21.79 20.81 2.23
CA GLY A 228 -22.35 21.00 0.90
C GLY A 228 -21.82 19.97 -0.10
N ASP A 229 -21.31 20.42 -1.25
CA ASP A 229 -20.75 19.55 -2.30
C ASP A 229 -19.51 18.75 -1.83
N ASN A 230 -18.86 19.20 -0.76
CA ASN A 230 -17.71 18.53 -0.16
C ASN A 230 -18.10 17.51 0.92
N ALA A 231 -19.39 17.32 1.23
CA ALA A 231 -19.84 16.38 2.26
C ALA A 231 -19.41 14.93 2.00
N LYS A 232 -19.19 14.56 0.72
CA LYS A 232 -18.65 13.25 0.31
C LYS A 232 -17.30 12.93 0.93
N TRP A 233 -16.50 13.95 1.26
CA TRP A 233 -15.16 13.76 1.79
C TRP A 233 -15.15 13.28 3.23
N ALA A 234 -16.18 13.54 4.04
CA ALA A 234 -16.20 13.07 5.44
C ALA A 234 -16.07 11.54 5.57
N PRO A 235 -16.92 10.74 4.90
CA PRO A 235 -16.78 9.28 4.95
C PRO A 235 -15.59 8.75 4.14
N LEU A 236 -15.12 9.48 3.11
CA LEU A 236 -13.95 9.08 2.33
C LEU A 236 -12.64 9.31 3.08
N ASP A 237 -12.50 10.44 3.77
CA ASP A 237 -11.35 10.77 4.64
C ASP A 237 -11.16 9.69 5.70
N ASP A 238 -12.23 9.27 6.38
CA ASP A 238 -12.16 8.22 7.40
C ASP A 238 -11.79 6.84 6.82
N LEU A 239 -12.33 6.51 5.63
CA LEU A 239 -12.01 5.27 4.92
C LEU A 239 -10.55 5.25 4.46
N PHE A 240 -10.08 6.33 3.82
CA PHE A 240 -8.71 6.44 3.31
C PHE A 240 -7.68 6.48 4.44
N LEU A 241 -7.92 7.24 5.52
CA LEU A 241 -7.05 7.23 6.69
C LEU A 241 -6.95 5.84 7.32
N THR A 242 -8.05 5.09 7.33
CA THR A 242 -8.05 3.70 7.82
C THR A 242 -7.24 2.80 6.92
N MET A 243 -7.47 2.85 5.60
CA MET A 243 -6.77 2.01 4.63
C MET A 243 -5.27 2.24 4.67
N GLU A 244 -4.87 3.49 4.42
CA GLU A 244 -3.48 3.89 4.30
C GLU A 244 -2.75 3.80 5.63
N GLY A 245 -3.42 4.15 6.73
CA GLY A 245 -2.86 4.07 8.07
C GLY A 245 -2.54 2.64 8.52
N LEU A 246 -3.44 1.68 8.25
CA LEU A 246 -3.19 0.26 8.50
C LEU A 246 -2.04 -0.28 7.65
N GLY A 247 -2.00 0.06 6.35
CA GLY A 247 -0.93 -0.36 5.46
C GLY A 247 0.43 0.19 5.92
N GLN A 248 0.49 1.48 6.26
CA GLN A 248 1.68 2.14 6.78
C GLN A 248 2.12 1.58 8.14
N TRP A 249 1.17 1.34 9.04
CA TRP A 249 1.47 0.73 10.34
C TRP A 249 2.02 -0.69 10.18
N ALA A 250 1.47 -1.50 9.27
CA ALA A 250 1.98 -2.85 9.00
C ALA A 250 3.43 -2.81 8.49
N ALA A 251 3.73 -1.89 7.55
CA ALA A 251 5.09 -1.67 7.07
C ALA A 251 6.03 -1.20 8.20
N PHE A 252 5.55 -0.34 9.09
CA PHE A 252 6.29 0.12 10.28
C PHE A 252 6.58 -1.03 11.26
N ALA A 253 5.57 -1.86 11.56
CA ALA A 253 5.70 -2.98 12.48
C ALA A 253 6.77 -3.96 11.98
N TRP A 254 6.76 -4.33 10.69
CA TRP A 254 7.81 -5.16 10.12
C TRP A 254 9.18 -4.48 10.15
N THR A 255 9.24 -3.21 9.78
CA THR A 255 10.52 -2.46 9.70
C THR A 255 11.19 -2.37 11.07
N THR A 256 10.42 -2.14 12.13
CA THR A 256 10.96 -2.02 13.50
C THR A 256 11.14 -3.38 14.18
N ARG A 257 10.12 -4.24 14.19
CA ARG A 257 10.11 -5.52 14.92
C ARG A 257 10.78 -6.65 14.14
N GLY A 258 10.52 -6.72 12.83
CA GLY A 258 11.05 -7.76 11.94
C GLY A 258 12.48 -7.50 11.47
N ARG A 259 12.84 -6.23 11.20
CA ARG A 259 14.18 -5.84 10.74
C ARG A 259 15.06 -5.16 11.79
N GLY A 260 14.51 -4.79 12.95
CA GLY A 260 15.27 -4.16 14.03
C GLY A 260 15.70 -2.71 13.72
N VAL A 261 15.03 -2.03 12.77
CA VAL A 261 15.31 -0.61 12.48
C VAL A 261 14.76 0.24 13.61
N ASP A 262 15.49 1.29 14.01
CA ASP A 262 15.02 2.20 15.06
C ASP A 262 13.74 2.94 14.63
N THR A 263 12.87 3.23 15.61
CA THR A 263 11.58 3.88 15.38
C THR A 263 11.69 5.20 14.62
N GLY A 264 12.70 6.02 14.91
CA GLY A 264 12.87 7.33 14.28
C GLY A 264 13.19 7.22 12.79
N THR A 265 14.08 6.30 12.42
CA THR A 265 14.37 5.96 11.03
C THR A 265 13.16 5.35 10.35
N ALA A 266 12.49 4.38 10.96
CA ALA A 266 11.32 3.74 10.36
C ALA A 266 10.20 4.76 10.05
N VAL A 267 9.85 5.64 10.99
CA VAL A 267 8.86 6.70 10.77
C VAL A 267 9.31 7.64 9.65
N ARG A 268 10.54 8.14 9.68
CA ARG A 268 11.04 9.07 8.65
C ARG A 268 10.96 8.48 7.25
N GLU A 269 11.40 7.24 7.08
CA GLU A 269 11.50 6.59 5.77
C GLU A 269 10.13 6.19 5.23
N LEU A 270 9.19 5.75 6.08
CA LEU A 270 7.84 5.37 5.66
C LEU A 270 6.96 6.57 5.33
N ARG A 271 7.10 7.68 6.07
CA ARG A 271 6.41 8.94 5.77
C ARG A 271 6.83 9.55 4.43
N ARG A 272 8.05 9.25 3.96
CA ARG A 272 8.64 9.80 2.73
C ARG A 272 8.50 11.32 2.60
N GLY A 273 8.71 12.03 3.72
CA GLY A 273 8.60 13.48 3.77
C GLY A 273 7.17 14.03 3.83
N GLY A 274 6.17 13.21 4.16
CA GLY A 274 4.77 13.64 4.28
C GLY A 274 4.10 13.95 2.94
N ARG A 275 4.56 13.29 1.87
CA ARG A 275 4.12 13.57 0.50
C ARG A 275 2.64 13.28 0.26
N PHE A 276 2.11 12.24 0.90
CA PHE A 276 0.75 11.73 0.72
C PHE A 276 0.02 11.84 2.05
N TRP A 277 -1.02 12.67 2.11
CA TRP A 277 -1.65 13.08 3.36
C TRP A 277 -2.29 11.93 4.12
N SER A 278 -3.03 11.06 3.42
CA SER A 278 -3.68 9.85 3.94
C SER A 278 -2.67 8.90 4.59
N GLN A 279 -1.54 8.67 3.93
CA GLN A 279 -0.46 7.82 4.44
C GLN A 279 0.29 8.44 5.60
N ASP A 280 0.60 9.74 5.53
CA ASP A 280 1.34 10.43 6.59
C ASP A 280 0.52 10.48 7.89
N GLU A 281 -0.69 11.02 7.79
CA GLU A 281 -1.59 11.13 8.93
C GLU A 281 -2.02 9.75 9.44
N GLY A 282 -2.38 8.85 8.53
CA GLY A 282 -2.75 7.48 8.85
C GLY A 282 -1.66 6.74 9.63
N LEU A 283 -0.39 6.87 9.25
CA LEU A 283 0.71 6.26 9.99
C LEU A 283 0.75 6.75 11.43
N VAL A 284 0.73 8.07 11.65
CA VAL A 284 0.83 8.64 13.00
C VAL A 284 -0.37 8.26 13.84
N LEU A 285 -1.57 8.28 13.25
CA LEU A 285 -2.82 7.88 13.87
C LEU A 285 -2.77 6.41 14.32
N PHE A 286 -2.34 5.47 13.48
CA PHE A 286 -2.26 4.06 13.87
C PHE A 286 -1.11 3.74 14.83
N LEU A 287 -0.01 4.50 14.81
CA LEU A 287 1.01 4.41 15.86
C LEU A 287 0.46 4.84 17.23
N LEU A 288 -0.37 5.89 17.25
CA LEU A 288 -1.03 6.35 18.46
C LEU A 288 -2.10 5.35 18.96
N ILE A 289 -2.89 4.78 18.05
CA ILE A 289 -3.86 3.72 18.37
C ILE A 289 -3.14 2.51 18.94
N ASP A 290 -2.07 2.02 18.29
CA ASP A 290 -1.29 0.87 18.78
C ASP A 290 -0.71 1.10 20.17
N ARG A 291 -0.38 2.35 20.49
CA ARG A 291 0.08 2.74 21.82
C ARG A 291 -1.02 2.73 22.88
N LEU A 292 -2.25 3.12 22.55
CA LEU A 292 -3.29 3.47 23.53
C LEU A 292 -4.52 2.56 23.56
N VAL A 293 -4.74 1.76 22.52
CA VAL A 293 -5.92 0.93 22.36
C VAL A 293 -5.49 -0.53 22.29
N PRO A 294 -5.56 -1.26 23.41
CA PRO A 294 -5.31 -2.70 23.41
C PRO A 294 -6.21 -3.43 22.42
N ASP A 295 -5.65 -4.44 21.75
CA ASP A 295 -6.36 -5.33 20.82
C ASP A 295 -7.12 -4.62 19.69
N TRP A 296 -6.68 -3.41 19.30
CA TRP A 296 -7.32 -2.60 18.26
C TRP A 296 -7.48 -3.34 16.93
N GLN A 297 -6.59 -4.29 16.63
CA GLN A 297 -6.59 -5.13 15.44
C GLN A 297 -7.93 -5.87 15.27
N SER A 298 -8.45 -6.42 16.37
CA SER A 298 -9.72 -7.16 16.37
C SER A 298 -10.91 -6.28 15.99
N ARG A 299 -10.82 -4.97 16.28
CA ARG A 299 -11.84 -3.96 15.94
C ARG A 299 -11.64 -3.49 14.50
N ALA A 300 -10.42 -3.18 14.10
CA ALA A 300 -10.08 -2.69 12.76
C ALA A 300 -10.33 -3.73 11.65
N PHE A 301 -10.30 -5.02 12.00
CA PHE A 301 -10.57 -6.13 11.07
C PHE A 301 -11.79 -6.96 11.48
N ASP A 302 -12.73 -6.39 12.24
CA ASP A 302 -13.99 -7.07 12.55
C ASP A 302 -14.74 -7.42 11.25
N PRO A 303 -15.12 -8.71 11.03
CA PRO A 303 -15.64 -9.15 9.74
C PRO A 303 -17.04 -8.61 9.40
N VAL A 304 -17.73 -8.00 10.38
CA VAL A 304 -19.09 -7.46 10.22
C VAL A 304 -19.06 -5.94 10.21
N LYS A 305 -18.36 -5.33 11.16
CA LYS A 305 -18.29 -3.87 11.30
C LYS A 305 -16.88 -3.45 11.76
N PRO A 306 -15.95 -3.30 10.82
CA PRO A 306 -14.63 -2.73 11.09
C PRO A 306 -14.76 -1.34 11.74
N ALA A 307 -14.02 -1.12 12.82
CA ALA A 307 -13.82 0.21 13.38
C ALA A 307 -12.81 0.99 12.51
N LEU A 308 -13.23 2.16 12.04
CA LEU A 308 -12.40 3.04 11.22
C LEU A 308 -11.55 4.00 12.09
N ALA A 309 -10.67 4.76 11.45
CA ALA A 309 -9.68 5.64 12.05
C ALA A 309 -10.26 6.57 13.11
N GLU A 310 -11.37 7.26 12.83
CA GLU A 310 -11.99 8.17 13.81
C GLU A 310 -12.52 7.42 15.04
N GLU A 311 -13.17 6.26 14.85
CA GLU A 311 -13.69 5.46 15.95
C GLU A 311 -12.54 4.96 16.86
N LEU A 312 -11.47 4.44 16.25
CA LEU A 312 -10.30 3.96 16.97
C LEU A 312 -9.55 5.09 17.69
N LEU A 313 -9.44 6.27 17.07
CA LEU A 313 -8.89 7.46 17.72
C LEU A 313 -9.79 7.93 18.87
N GLY A 314 -11.10 7.76 18.75
CA GLY A 314 -12.08 7.91 19.83
C GLY A 314 -11.73 7.07 21.06
N LEU A 315 -11.47 5.78 20.86
CA LEU A 315 -11.05 4.87 21.93
C LEU A 315 -9.68 5.26 22.52
N ALA A 316 -8.75 5.73 21.69
CA ALA A 316 -7.46 6.23 22.15
C ALA A 316 -7.60 7.51 23.01
N ALA A 317 -8.67 8.26 22.78
CA ALA A 317 -9.00 9.49 23.50
C ALA A 317 -9.82 9.26 24.80
N GLU A 318 -10.35 8.05 25.02
CA GLU A 318 -11.05 7.66 26.25
C GLU A 318 -10.05 7.47 27.41
N GLY A 319 -10.40 7.97 28.61
CA GLY A 319 -9.57 7.94 29.84
C GLY A 319 -9.20 9.33 30.35
#